data_AF-A0A3D0TKD0-F1
#
_entry.id   AF-A0A3D0TKD0-F1
#
_cell.length_a   1.000
_cell.length_b   1.000
_cell.length_c   1.000
_cell.angle_alpha   90.00
_cell.angle_beta   90.00
_cell.angle_gamma   90.00
#
_symmetry.space_group_name_H-M   'P 1'
#
loop_
_entity.id
_entity.type
_entity.pdbx_description
1 polymer ?
#
loop_
_entity_poly.entity_id
_entity_poly.type
_entity_poly.pdbx_seq_one_letter_code
_entity_poly.pdbx_strand_id
1 'polypeptide(L)'
;RFPNSRVFLGEFVPGEDGKMRYLKKIRQRLFRNVQQKVTQLAPQIPTYLCMENSSVWKNTMPHQPQTAVDVESRIAGSLQQRFPIEV
;
A
#
# COMPACT_ATOMS: atom_id res chain seq x y z
N ARG A 1 -22.15 -6.73 19.46
CA ARG A 1 -21.02 -7.28 18.67
C ARG A 1 -21.57 -8.36 17.74
N PHE A 2 -21.09 -8.51 16.50
CA PHE A 2 -21.67 -9.37 15.44
C PHE A 2 -21.25 -10.85 15.56
N PRO A 3 -22.10 -11.76 16.09
CA PRO A 3 -21.70 -13.13 16.44
C PRO A 3 -21.44 -14.03 15.23
N ASN A 4 -22.10 -13.76 14.10
CA ASN A 4 -21.96 -14.54 12.86
C ASN A 4 -20.87 -13.97 11.92
N SER A 5 -20.14 -12.94 12.36
CA SER A 5 -19.11 -12.32 11.52
C SER A 5 -17.90 -13.24 11.42
N ARG A 6 -17.55 -13.60 10.19
CA ARG A 6 -16.32 -14.34 9.85
C ARG A 6 -15.17 -13.41 9.46
N VAL A 7 -15.30 -12.11 9.70
CA VAL A 7 -14.30 -11.10 9.32
C VAL A 7 -13.03 -11.20 10.17
N PHE A 8 -13.15 -11.69 11.41
CA PHE A 8 -12.00 -11.94 12.29
C PHE A 8 -12.07 -13.39 12.74
N LEU A 9 -11.19 -14.23 12.20
CA LEU A 9 -11.07 -15.66 12.52
C LEU A 9 -9.84 -15.96 13.40
N GLY A 10 -9.29 -14.93 14.06
CA GLY A 10 -8.12 -15.04 14.93
C GLY A 10 -6.77 -15.00 14.20
N GLU A 11 -6.76 -14.61 12.92
CA GLU A 11 -5.56 -14.58 12.08
C GLU A 11 -4.66 -13.35 12.29
N PHE A 12 -5.09 -12.40 13.12
CA PHE A 12 -4.30 -11.23 13.46
C PHE A 12 -3.40 -11.47 14.66
N VAL A 13 -2.20 -10.93 14.57
CA VAL A 13 -1.23 -10.85 15.66
C VAL A 13 -0.96 -9.39 16.00
N PRO A 14 -0.69 -9.06 17.27
CA PRO A 14 -0.27 -7.71 17.63
C PRO A 14 1.08 -7.38 16.96
N GLY A 15 1.17 -6.20 16.35
CA GLY A 15 2.44 -5.63 15.90
C GLY A 15 3.21 -4.96 17.05
N GLU A 16 4.41 -4.47 16.75
CA GLU A 16 5.26 -3.74 17.71
C GLU A 16 4.57 -2.48 18.28
N ASP A 17 3.64 -1.88 17.54
CA ASP A 17 2.83 -0.72 17.96
C ASP A 17 1.51 -1.12 18.63
N GLY A 18 1.32 -2.39 18.97
CA GLY A 18 0.10 -2.93 19.59
C GLY A 18 -1.09 -3.08 18.64
N LYS A 19 -0.99 -2.65 17.37
CA LYS A 19 -2.10 -2.79 16.42
C LYS A 19 -2.14 -4.20 15.83
N MET A 20 -3.35 -4.75 15.75
CA MET A 20 -3.62 -6.07 15.18
C MET A 20 -3.41 -6.08 13.67
N ARG A 21 -2.61 -7.03 13.17
CA ARG A 21 -2.31 -7.18 11.74
C ARG A 21 -2.15 -8.64 11.35
N TYR A 22 -2.32 -8.95 10.07
CA TYR A 22 -1.89 -10.23 9.50
C TYR A 22 -0.37 -10.42 9.68
N LEU A 23 0.06 -11.69 9.67
CA LEU A 23 1.47 -12.05 9.60
C LEU A 23 2.15 -11.36 8.42
N LYS A 24 3.40 -10.90 8.62
CA LYS A 24 4.18 -10.14 7.62
C LYS A 24 4.19 -10.79 6.24
N LYS A 25 4.35 -12.11 6.15
CA LYS A 25 4.36 -12.85 4.87
C LYS A 25 3.01 -12.75 4.13
N ILE A 26 1.89 -12.82 4.86
CA ILE A 26 0.54 -12.67 4.29
C ILE A 26 0.34 -11.24 3.79
N ARG A 27 0.73 -10.24 4.59
CA ARG A 27 0.67 -8.82 4.19
C ARG A 27 1.46 -8.55 2.92
N GLN A 28 2.69 -9.06 2.86
CA GLN A 28 3.53 -8.87 1.67
C GLN A 28 2.91 -9.50 0.42
N ARG A 29 2.31 -10.69 0.52
CA ARG A 29 1.57 -11.30 -0.59
C ARG A 29 0.37 -10.45 -1.01
N LEU A 30 -0.40 -9.95 -0.04
CA LEU A 30 -1.55 -9.09 -0.31
C LEU A 30 -1.12 -7.81 -1.03
N PHE A 31 -0.10 -7.10 -0.52
CA PHE A 31 0.38 -5.86 -1.12
C PHE A 31 0.93 -6.07 -2.54
N ARG A 32 1.73 -7.12 -2.78
CA ARG A 32 2.19 -7.46 -4.14
C ARG A 32 1.03 -7.67 -5.09
N ASN A 33 0.03 -8.46 -4.68
CA ASN A 33 -1.12 -8.77 -5.54
C ASN A 33 -1.91 -7.50 -5.89
N VAL A 34 -2.13 -6.60 -4.93
CA VAL A 34 -2.82 -5.33 -5.18
C VAL A 34 -1.97 -4.43 -6.07
N GLN A 35 -0.68 -4.28 -5.76
CA GLN A 35 0.25 -3.45 -6.53
C GLN A 35 0.30 -3.89 -8.00
N GLN A 36 0.45 -5.19 -8.26
CA GLN A 36 0.48 -5.74 -9.61
C GLN A 36 -0.83 -5.48 -10.37
N LYS A 37 -1.98 -5.69 -9.72
CA LYS A 37 -3.30 -5.43 -10.33
C LYS A 37 -3.50 -3.95 -10.65
N VAL A 38 -3.14 -3.06 -9.73
CA VAL A 38 -3.23 -1.60 -9.96
C VAL A 38 -2.32 -1.20 -11.12
N THR A 39 -1.08 -1.70 -11.16
CA THR A 39 -0.15 -1.41 -12.26
C THR A 39 -0.65 -1.94 -13.60
N GLN A 40 -1.31 -3.11 -13.62
CA GLN A 40 -1.87 -3.66 -14.85
C GLN A 40 -3.06 -2.84 -15.37
N LEU A 41 -3.95 -2.39 -14.48
CA LEU A 41 -5.19 -1.70 -14.85
C LEU A 41 -5.02 -0.18 -15.01
N ALA A 42 -4.08 0.41 -14.29
CA ALA A 42 -3.87 1.84 -14.21
C ALA A 42 -2.38 2.18 -13.96
N PRO A 43 -1.48 1.90 -14.92
CA PRO A 43 -0.04 2.08 -14.77
C PRO A 43 0.40 3.51 -14.42
N GLN A 44 -0.41 4.50 -14.78
CA GLN A 44 -0.20 5.92 -14.50
C GLN A 44 -0.50 6.31 -13.03
N ILE A 45 -1.09 5.41 -12.23
CA ILE A 45 -1.46 5.68 -10.84
C ILE A 45 -0.36 5.14 -9.91
N PRO A 46 0.38 6.00 -9.20
CA PRO A 46 1.40 5.54 -8.28
C PRO A 46 0.76 4.90 -7.04
N THR A 47 1.32 3.78 -6.59
CA THR A 47 0.94 3.12 -5.35
C THR A 47 1.87 3.49 -4.21
N TYR A 48 1.33 3.74 -3.02
CA TYR A 48 2.08 4.08 -1.81
C TYR A 48 1.61 3.23 -0.62
N LEU A 49 2.54 2.63 0.13
CA LEU A 49 2.27 1.90 1.37
C LEU A 49 2.65 2.74 2.59
N CYS A 50 1.68 3.48 3.12
CA CYS A 50 1.87 4.31 4.31
C CYS A 50 2.22 3.46 5.55
N MET A 51 3.11 3.97 6.41
CA MET A 51 3.51 3.37 7.69
C MET A 51 4.09 1.93 7.61
N GLU A 52 4.40 1.44 6.42
CA GLU A 52 5.10 0.16 6.24
C GLU A 52 6.61 0.34 6.36
N ASN A 53 7.28 -0.64 6.96
CA ASN A 53 8.73 -0.62 7.10
C ASN A 53 9.44 -0.95 5.77
N SER A 54 10.71 -0.56 5.67
CA SER A 54 11.54 -0.76 4.47
C SER A 54 11.59 -2.23 4.00
N SER A 55 11.48 -3.19 4.92
CA SER A 55 11.49 -4.60 4.55
C SER A 55 10.20 -5.06 3.85
N VAL A 56 9.05 -4.44 4.14
CA VAL A 56 7.81 -4.69 3.40
C VAL A 56 7.92 -4.03 2.03
N TRP A 57 8.36 -2.77 1.96
CA TRP A 57 8.57 -2.05 0.71
C TRP A 57 9.44 -2.80 -0.30
N LYS A 58 10.67 -3.18 0.10
CA LYS A 58 11.62 -3.93 -0.74
C LYS A 58 11.05 -5.22 -1.35
N ASN A 59 10.09 -5.85 -0.67
CA ASN A 59 9.52 -7.12 -1.09
C ASN A 59 8.20 -6.98 -1.85
N THR A 60 7.63 -5.77 -1.96
CA THR A 60 6.24 -5.60 -2.42
C THR A 60 6.04 -4.50 -3.45
N MET A 61 6.95 -3.53 -3.52
CA MET A 61 6.79 -2.34 -4.35
C MET A 61 7.98 -2.21 -5.29
N PRO A 62 7.78 -1.70 -6.53
CA PRO A 62 8.86 -1.50 -7.50
C PRO A 62 9.81 -0.36 -7.10
N HIS A 63 9.36 0.54 -6.22
CA HIS A 63 10.15 1.67 -5.75
C HIS A 63 9.81 1.96 -4.29
N GLN A 64 10.83 2.32 -3.50
CA GLN A 64 10.67 2.77 -2.12
C GLN A 64 11.04 4.27 -2.02
N PRO A 65 10.09 5.16 -1.70
CA PRO A 65 10.39 6.56 -1.46
C PRO A 65 11.24 6.72 -0.20
N GLN A 66 12.18 7.66 -0.20
CA GLN A 66 13.08 7.93 0.93
C GLN A 66 12.58 9.10 1.79
N THR A 67 11.89 10.05 1.17
CA THR A 67 11.38 11.25 1.82
C THR A 67 9.89 11.47 1.57
N ALA A 68 9.26 12.32 2.38
CA ALA A 68 7.88 12.76 2.13
C ALA A 68 7.76 13.51 0.79
N VAL A 69 8.79 14.29 0.43
CA VAL A 69 8.86 15.02 -0.85
C VAL A 69 8.86 14.07 -2.03
N ASP A 70 9.53 12.91 -1.93
CA ASP A 70 9.54 11.88 -2.99
C ASP A 70 8.12 11.32 -3.23
N VAL A 71 7.37 11.11 -2.15
CA VAL A 71 5.99 10.64 -2.22
C VAL A 71 5.10 11.70 -2.85
N GLU A 72 5.19 12.94 -2.37
CA GLU A 72 4.40 14.07 -2.86
C GLU A 72 4.65 14.30 -4.35
N SER A 73 5.92 14.35 -4.76
CA SER A 73 6.32 14.55 -6.16
C SER A 73 5.72 13.48 -7.08
N ARG A 74 5.71 12.20 -6.64
CA ARG A 74 5.12 11.09 -7.40
C ARG A 74 3.60 11.21 -7.51
N ILE A 75 2.93 11.53 -6.42
CA ILE A 75 1.46 11.64 -6.38
C ILE A 75 1.00 12.85 -7.17
N ALA A 76 1.56 14.03 -6.88
CA ALA A 76 1.22 15.28 -7.55
C ALA A 76 1.54 15.24 -9.04
N GLY A 77 2.70 14.68 -9.43
CA GLY A 77 3.06 14.49 -10.83
C GLY A 77 2.06 13.61 -11.60
N SER A 78 1.55 12.54 -10.98
CA SER A 78 0.49 11.71 -11.58
C SER A 78 -0.81 12.48 -11.80
N LEU A 79 -1.17 13.40 -10.90
CA LEU A 79 -2.38 14.21 -11.05
C LEU A 79 -2.26 15.18 -12.24
N GLN A 80 -1.14 15.89 -12.36
CA GLN A 80 -0.91 16.84 -13.46
C GLN A 80 -0.92 16.15 -14.82
N GLN A 81 -0.35 14.94 -14.92
CA GLN A 81 -0.35 14.14 -16.15
C GLN A 81 -1.74 13.66 -16.56
N ARG A 82 -2.62 13.41 -15.59
CA ARG A 82 -3.95 12.83 -15.82
C ARG A 82 -5.04 13.86 -15.95
N PHE A 83 -4.86 15.03 -15.33
CA PHE A 83 -5.82 16.12 -15.29
C PHE A 83 -5.08 17.43 -15.62
N PRO A 84 -4.67 17.61 -16.89
CA PRO A 84 -4.09 18.88 -17.31
C PRO A 84 -5.11 20.00 -17.08
N ILE A 85 -4.68 21.09 -16.43
CA ILE A 85 -5.51 22.28 -16.30
C ILE A 85 -5.57 22.93 -17.68
N GLU A 86 -6.76 23.03 -18.25
CA GLU A 86 -6.99 23.86 -19.44
C GLU A 86 -6.70 25.32 -19.05
N VAL A 87 -5.69 25.91 -19.70
CA VAL A 87 -5.30 27.32 -19.55
C VAL A 87 -6.15 28.18 -20.47
#